data_AF-A0AAW8L176-F1
#
_entry.id   AF-A0AAW8L176-F1
#
_cell.length_a   1.000
_cell.length_b   1.000
_cell.length_c   1.000
_cell.angle_alpha   90.00
_cell.angle_beta   90.00
_cell.angle_gamma   90.00
#
_symmetry.space_group_name_H-M   'P 1'
#
loop_
_entity.id
_entity.type
_entity.pdbx_description
1 polymer ?
#
loop_
_entity_poly.entity_id
_entity_poly.type
_entity_poly.pdbx_seq_one_letter_code
_entity_poly.pdbx_strand_id
1 'polypeptide(L)'
;MNYTWDEFEQRLNTYRDVTIDLARILDAHELQIKELLQQIQLLTYEDSLPIFNQLYEIQAHLATAKFRYDLELNEALNIFVYHFDRDDKELISQYWYKEFKKNKDIL
;
A
#
# COMPACT_ATOMS: atom_id res chain seq x y z
N MET A 1 26.23 27.59 -0.68
CA MET A 1 26.66 26.79 -1.85
C MET A 1 25.85 27.29 -3.03
N ASN A 2 26.46 27.87 -4.04
CA ASN A 2 25.75 28.23 -5.27
C ASN A 2 25.83 27.01 -6.19
N TYR A 3 24.70 26.34 -6.41
CA TYR A 3 24.61 25.27 -7.40
C TYR A 3 24.67 25.87 -8.81
N THR A 4 25.36 25.23 -9.74
CA THR A 4 25.28 25.61 -11.15
C THR A 4 23.94 25.16 -11.74
N TRP A 5 23.55 25.74 -12.88
CA TRP A 5 22.37 25.26 -13.62
C TRP A 5 22.49 23.78 -13.98
N ASP A 6 23.65 23.35 -14.48
CA ASP A 6 23.87 21.96 -14.89
C ASP A 6 23.71 20.96 -13.72
N GLU A 7 24.20 21.32 -12.52
CA GLU A 7 24.01 20.50 -11.31
C GLU A 7 22.54 20.43 -10.90
N PHE A 8 21.80 21.53 -11.03
CA PHE A 8 20.38 21.56 -10.72
C PHE A 8 19.56 20.76 -11.74
N GLU A 9 19.85 20.90 -13.03
CA GLU A 9 19.21 20.15 -14.11
C GLU A 9 19.42 18.64 -13.96
N GLN A 10 20.63 18.20 -13.58
CA GLN A 10 20.88 16.79 -13.28
C GLN A 10 20.01 16.28 -12.12
N ARG A 11 19.88 17.06 -11.03
CA ARG A 11 19.01 16.70 -9.90
C ARG A 11 17.54 16.63 -10.30
N LEU A 12 17.08 17.52 -11.18
CA LEU A 12 15.70 17.49 -11.69
C LEU A 12 15.44 16.24 -12.55
N ASN A 13 16.39 15.85 -13.38
CA ASN A 13 16.30 14.61 -14.15
C ASN A 13 16.24 13.39 -13.23
N THR A 14 17.12 13.31 -12.23
CA THR A 14 17.08 12.23 -11.22
C THR A 14 15.75 12.22 -10.47
N TYR A 15 15.26 13.40 -10.03
CA TYR A 15 13.98 13.51 -9.35
C TYR A 15 12.82 13.00 -10.22
N ARG A 16 12.76 13.40 -11.50
CA ARG A 16 11.74 12.94 -12.45
C ARG A 16 11.77 11.41 -12.60
N ASP A 17 12.95 10.86 -12.84
CA ASP A 17 13.09 9.43 -13.14
C ASP A 17 12.74 8.58 -11.91
N VAL A 18 13.22 8.96 -10.72
CA VAL A 18 12.86 8.31 -9.44
C VAL A 18 11.38 8.43 -9.14
N THR A 19 10.76 9.58 -9.40
CA THR A 19 9.32 9.79 -9.17
C THR A 19 8.47 8.86 -10.05
N ILE A 20 8.87 8.66 -11.32
CA ILE A 20 8.19 7.73 -12.23
C ILE A 20 8.32 6.29 -11.71
N ASP A 21 9.50 5.89 -11.26
CA ASP A 21 9.71 4.54 -10.76
C ASP A 21 8.97 4.30 -9.44
N LEU A 22 8.92 5.28 -8.53
CA LEU A 22 8.11 5.21 -7.32
C LEU A 22 6.61 5.08 -7.64
N ALA A 23 6.10 5.83 -8.62
CA ALA A 23 4.70 5.71 -9.04
C ALA A 23 4.38 4.28 -9.53
N ARG A 24 5.26 3.68 -10.34
CA ARG A 24 5.09 2.28 -10.78
C ARG A 24 5.12 1.28 -9.63
N ILE A 25 5.96 1.52 -8.62
CA ILE A 25 6.00 0.67 -7.42
C ILE A 25 4.69 0.77 -6.63
N LEU A 26 4.13 1.99 -6.50
CA LEU A 26 2.83 2.19 -5.85
C LEU A 26 1.71 1.49 -6.62
N ASP A 27 1.69 1.58 -7.96
CA ASP A 27 0.72 0.88 -8.80
C ASP A 27 0.81 -0.65 -8.62
N ALA A 28 2.03 -1.18 -8.52
CA ALA A 28 2.26 -2.60 -8.27
C ALA A 28 1.75 -3.04 -6.89
N HIS A 29 1.97 -2.22 -5.85
CA HIS A 29 1.41 -2.48 -4.53
C HIS A 29 -0.11 -2.45 -4.53
N GLU A 30 -0.74 -1.49 -5.22
CA GLU A 30 -2.18 -1.40 -5.33
C GLU A 30 -2.77 -2.65 -6.02
N LEU A 31 -2.17 -3.09 -7.12
CA LEU A 31 -2.57 -4.32 -7.80
C LEU A 31 -2.43 -5.54 -6.89
N GLN A 32 -1.29 -5.69 -6.21
CA GLN A 32 -1.06 -6.79 -5.29
C GLN A 32 -2.10 -6.82 -4.15
N ILE A 33 -2.43 -5.66 -3.57
CA ILE A 33 -3.47 -5.56 -2.53
C ILE A 33 -4.81 -6.04 -3.09
N LYS A 34 -5.22 -5.59 -4.28
CA LYS A 34 -6.46 -6.03 -4.93
C LYS A 34 -6.52 -7.56 -5.09
N GLU A 35 -5.43 -8.15 -5.59
CA GLU A 35 -5.35 -9.60 -5.78
C GLU A 35 -5.45 -10.37 -4.46
N LEU A 36 -4.75 -9.92 -3.42
CA LEU A 36 -4.81 -10.54 -2.09
C LEU A 36 -6.23 -10.45 -1.50
N LEU A 37 -6.89 -9.30 -1.62
CA LEU A 37 -8.26 -9.11 -1.15
C LEU A 37 -9.25 -10.05 -1.87
N GLN A 38 -9.10 -10.22 -3.18
CA GLN A 38 -9.91 -11.17 -3.96
C GLN A 38 -9.68 -12.61 -3.50
N GLN A 39 -8.44 -13.00 -3.22
CA GLN A 39 -8.14 -14.35 -2.71
C GLN A 39 -8.83 -14.61 -1.36
N ILE A 40 -8.85 -13.64 -0.44
CA ILE A 40 -9.55 -13.75 0.85
C ILE A 40 -11.04 -14.05 0.64
N GLN A 41 -11.68 -13.45 -0.38
CA GLN A 41 -13.09 -13.71 -0.68
C GLN A 41 -13.36 -15.16 -1.08
N LEU A 42 -12.37 -15.91 -1.56
CA LEU A 42 -12.52 -17.29 -2.01
C LEU A 42 -12.20 -18.31 -0.90
N LEU A 43 -11.52 -17.89 0.16
CA LEU A 43 -11.00 -18.77 1.22
C LEU A 43 -11.88 -18.79 2.48
N THR A 44 -11.64 -19.79 3.33
CA THR A 44 -12.10 -19.77 4.74
C THR A 44 -11.35 -18.69 5.52
N TYR A 45 -11.81 -18.37 6.73
CA TYR A 45 -11.11 -17.39 7.55
C TYR A 45 -9.71 -17.89 7.91
N GLU A 46 -9.62 -19.14 8.34
CA GLU A 46 -8.38 -19.80 8.75
C GLU A 46 -7.35 -19.83 7.62
N ASP A 47 -7.79 -20.18 6.40
CA ASP A 47 -6.91 -20.24 5.22
C ASP A 47 -6.51 -18.84 4.71
N SER A 48 -7.25 -17.80 5.10
CA SER A 48 -6.96 -16.41 4.71
C SER A 48 -5.95 -15.72 5.63
N LEU A 49 -5.65 -16.27 6.81
CA LEU A 49 -4.72 -15.66 7.78
C LEU A 49 -3.33 -15.35 7.20
N PRO A 50 -2.70 -16.23 6.39
CA PRO A 50 -1.42 -15.91 5.76
C PRO A 50 -1.50 -14.72 4.80
N ILE A 51 -2.66 -14.52 4.14
CA ILE A 51 -2.89 -13.40 3.22
C ILE A 51 -3.05 -12.09 4.00
N PHE A 52 -3.77 -12.12 5.13
CA PHE A 52 -3.84 -10.97 6.03
C PHE A 52 -2.46 -10.55 6.53
N ASN A 53 -1.58 -11.49 6.87
CA ASN A 53 -0.21 -11.16 7.25
C ASN A 53 0.54 -10.39 6.15
N GLN A 54 0.41 -10.82 4.89
CA GLN A 54 0.98 -10.10 3.75
C GLN A 54 0.41 -8.68 3.60
N LEU A 55 -0.91 -8.53 3.78
CA LEU A 55 -1.54 -7.20 3.75
C LEU A 55 -0.99 -6.29 4.85
N TYR A 56 -0.78 -6.81 6.07
CA TYR A 56 -0.17 -6.01 7.15
C TYR A 56 1.29 -5.65 6.88
N GLU A 57 2.07 -6.53 6.23
CA GLU A 57 3.44 -6.20 5.82
C GLU A 57 3.45 -5.09 4.77
N ILE A 58 2.59 -5.18 3.75
CA ILE A 58 2.44 -4.13 2.73
C ILE A 58 1.99 -2.81 3.40
N GLN A 59 1.02 -2.87 4.32
CA GLN A 59 0.57 -1.69 5.04
C GLN A 59 1.71 -1.03 5.82
N ALA A 60 2.53 -1.80 6.54
CA ALA A 60 3.64 -1.27 7.31
C ALA A 60 4.70 -0.58 6.42
N HIS A 61 4.97 -1.15 5.24
CA HIS A 61 5.86 -0.55 4.25
C HIS A 61 5.29 0.77 3.69
N LEU A 62 4.01 0.79 3.31
CA LEU A 62 3.35 1.99 2.80
C LEU A 62 3.21 3.09 3.86
N ALA A 63 2.89 2.72 5.10
CA ALA A 63 2.86 3.65 6.24
C ALA A 63 4.25 4.26 6.48
N THR A 64 5.30 3.44 6.42
CA THR A 64 6.68 3.93 6.52
C THR A 64 7.02 4.89 5.38
N ALA A 65 6.70 4.53 4.13
CA ALA A 65 6.91 5.39 2.97
C ALA A 65 6.22 6.75 3.14
N LYS A 66 4.96 6.74 3.59
CA LYS A 66 4.16 7.94 3.82
C LYS A 66 4.68 8.82 4.95
N PHE A 67 4.88 8.25 6.15
CA PHE A 67 5.13 9.06 7.35
C PHE A 67 6.61 9.30 7.64
N ARG A 68 7.51 8.40 7.19
CA ARG A 68 8.95 8.55 7.41
C ARG A 68 9.65 9.27 6.26
N TYR A 69 9.19 9.04 5.03
CA TYR A 69 9.83 9.55 3.82
C TYR A 69 8.96 10.58 3.08
N ASP A 70 7.83 10.98 3.66
CA ASP A 70 6.88 11.94 3.10
C ASP A 70 6.45 11.60 1.66
N LEU A 71 6.38 10.29 1.34
CA LEU A 71 5.92 9.84 0.02
C LEU A 71 4.40 10.01 -0.08
N GLU A 72 3.97 10.76 -1.09
CA GLU A 72 2.55 10.89 -1.42
C GLU A 72 2.02 9.56 -1.97
N LEU A 73 1.01 9.01 -1.28
CA LEU A 73 0.26 7.85 -1.75
C LEU A 73 -1.00 8.33 -2.49
N ASN A 74 -1.49 7.53 -3.44
CA ASN A 74 -2.79 7.76 -4.05
C ASN A 74 -3.94 7.53 -3.05
N GLU A 75 -5.17 7.90 -3.42
CA GLU A 75 -6.33 7.81 -2.52
C GLU A 75 -6.61 6.37 -2.04
N ALA A 76 -6.54 5.38 -2.94
CA ALA A 76 -6.78 3.98 -2.61
C ALA A 76 -5.78 3.45 -1.57
N LEU A 77 -4.49 3.73 -1.77
CA LEU A 77 -3.44 3.33 -0.84
C LEU A 77 -3.52 4.09 0.49
N ASN A 78 -3.95 5.36 0.49
CA ASN A 78 -4.19 6.11 1.72
C ASN A 78 -5.32 5.49 2.56
N ILE A 79 -6.43 5.14 1.91
CA ILE A 79 -7.58 4.46 2.54
C ILE A 79 -7.13 3.11 3.12
N PHE A 80 -6.39 2.33 2.33
CA PHE A 80 -5.83 1.05 2.77
C PHE A 80 -4.94 1.20 4.01
N VAL A 81 -3.96 2.11 3.96
CA VAL A 81 -3.06 2.36 5.09
C VAL A 81 -3.83 2.71 6.35
N TYR A 82 -4.80 3.61 6.27
CA TYR A 82 -5.64 4.01 7.41
C TYR A 82 -6.44 2.85 8.01
N HIS A 83 -7.03 2.00 7.16
CA HIS A 83 -7.90 0.92 7.60
C HIS A 83 -7.15 -0.28 8.20
N PHE A 84 -5.91 -0.50 7.79
CA PHE A 84 -5.07 -1.61 8.24
C PHE A 84 -4.04 -1.19 9.31
N ASP A 85 -4.06 0.06 9.80
CA ASP A 85 -3.10 0.61 10.77
C ASP A 85 -3.35 0.24 12.24
N ARG A 86 -4.33 -0.59 12.58
CA ARG A 86 -4.65 -0.83 14.01
C ARG A 86 -3.89 -1.99 14.63
N ASP A 87 -3.62 -1.85 15.93
CA ASP A 87 -2.79 -2.76 16.71
C ASP A 87 -3.37 -4.17 16.89
N ASP A 88 -4.71 -4.30 16.91
CA ASP A 88 -5.37 -5.61 17.08
C ASP A 88 -5.63 -6.29 15.73
N LYS A 89 -4.56 -6.88 15.18
CA LYS A 89 -4.59 -7.57 13.88
C LYS A 89 -5.62 -8.71 13.84
N GLU A 90 -5.89 -9.38 14.95
CA GLU A 90 -6.85 -10.49 14.97
C GLU A 90 -8.29 -9.99 14.81
N LEU A 91 -8.70 -9.01 15.62
CA LEU A 91 -10.05 -8.44 15.53
C LEU A 91 -10.29 -7.76 14.18
N ILE A 92 -9.28 -7.06 13.66
CA ILE A 92 -9.34 -6.39 12.36
C ILE A 92 -9.49 -7.39 11.23
N SER A 93 -8.71 -8.49 11.24
CA SER A 93 -8.80 -9.51 10.20
C SER A 93 -10.17 -10.18 10.21
N GLN A 94 -10.75 -10.47 11.37
CA GLN A 94 -12.11 -11.00 11.47
C GLN A 94 -13.17 -10.02 10.96
N TYR A 95 -13.04 -8.73 11.30
CA TYR A 95 -13.94 -7.68 10.82
C TYR A 95 -13.89 -7.59 9.30
N TRP A 96 -12.68 -7.42 8.75
CA TRP A 96 -12.48 -7.28 7.31
C TRP A 96 -12.87 -8.53 6.54
N TYR A 97 -12.57 -9.73 7.05
CA TYR A 97 -13.04 -10.97 6.43
C TYR A 97 -14.57 -10.99 6.28
N LYS A 98 -15.30 -10.58 7.34
CA LYS A 98 -16.77 -10.49 7.30
C LYS A 98 -17.24 -9.44 6.30
N GLU A 99 -16.59 -8.29 6.22
CA GLU A 99 -16.94 -7.24 5.27
C GLU A 99 -16.63 -7.65 3.82
N PHE A 100 -15.49 -8.30 3.56
CA PHE A 100 -15.12 -8.84 2.25
C PHE A 100 -16.07 -9.92 1.77
N LYS A 101 -16.61 -10.74 2.66
CA LYS A 101 -17.61 -11.75 2.30
C LYS A 101 -19.00 -11.16 2.01
N LYS A 102 -19.31 -9.98 2.53
CA LYS A 102 -20.59 -9.29 2.27
C LYS A 102 -20.56 -8.48 0.98
N ASN A 103 -19.44 -7.81 0.69
CA ASN A 103 -19.28 -6.94 -0.46
C ASN A 103 -18.27 -7.55 -1.44
N LYS A 104 -18.77 -8.00 -2.60
CA LYS A 104 -17.91 -8.58 -3.66
C LYS A 104 -17.06 -7.52 -4.38
N ASP A 105 -17.50 -6.26 -4.38
CA ASP A 105 -16.86 -5.14 -5.07
C ASP A 105 -16.04 -4.28 -4.08
N ILE A 106 -14.94 -4.82 -3.54
CA ILE A 106 -14.03 -4.03 -2.70
C ILE A 106 -12.77 -3.70 -3.49
N LEU A 107 -12.96 -2.74 -4.41
CA LEU A 107 -12.09 -1.62 -4.78
C LEU A 107 -12.71 -0.87 -5.97
#